data_AF-A0A948MUL2-F1
#
_entry.id   AF-A0A948MUL2-F1
#
_cell.length_a   1.000
_cell.length_b   1.000
_cell.length_c   1.000
_cell.angle_alpha   90.00
_cell.angle_beta   90.00
_cell.angle_gamma   90.00
#
_symmetry.space_group_name_H-M   'P 1'
#
loop_
_entity.id
_entity.type
_entity.pdbx_description
1 polymer ?
#
loop_
_entity_poly.entity_id
_entity_poly.type
_entity_poly.pdbx_seq_one_letter_code
_entity_poly.pdbx_strand_id
1 'polypeptide(L)' 'MDLIRIIIAILLPPLGVFLQVGIGKHFWINIILTILGYIPGIVHAVWVIAKK' A
#
# COMPACT_ATOMS: atom_id res chain seq x y z
N MET A 1 12.79 9.28 0.04
CA MET A 1 12.45 7.93 -0.48
C MET A 1 10.93 7.72 -0.55
N ASP A 2 10.15 8.73 -0.17
CA ASP A 2 8.71 8.62 0.04
C ASP A 2 7.90 8.97 -1.21
N LEU A 3 8.39 9.89 -2.06
CA LEU A 3 7.68 10.27 -3.29
C LEU A 3 7.52 9.10 -4.27
N ILE A 4 8.59 8.32 -4.48
CA ILE A 4 8.55 7.14 -5.35
C ILE A 4 7.59 6.08 -4.78
N ARG A 5 7.61 5.86 -3.46
CA ARG A 5 6.69 4.92 -2.79
C ARG A 5 5.23 5.38 -2.86
N ILE A 6 4.97 6.67 -2.75
CA ILE A 6 3.63 7.24 -2.88
C ILE A 6 3.11 7.08 -4.31
N ILE A 7 3.94 7.37 -5.32
CA ILE A 7 3.58 7.15 -6.74
C ILE A 7 3.27 5.67 -6.99
N ILE A 8 4.12 4.76 -6.50
CA ILE A 8 3.92 3.32 -6.63
C ILE A 8 2.67 2.86 -5.86
N ALA A 9 2.39 3.41 -4.67
CA ALA A 9 1.20 3.07 -3.89
C ALA A 9 -0.11 3.53 -4.54
N ILE A 10 -0.08 4.58 -5.36
CA ILE A 10 -1.24 5.07 -6.11
C ILE A 10 -1.45 4.26 -7.39
N LEU A 11 -0.38 3.78 -8.03
CA LEU A 11 -0.46 2.96 -9.26
C LEU A 11 -0.73 1.48 -8.93
N LEU A 12 -0.14 0.99 -7.86
CA LEU A 12 -0.15 -0.41 -7.46
C LEU A 12 0.00 -0.48 -5.92
N PRO A 13 -1.11 -0.30 -5.18
CA PRO A 13 -1.12 -0.21 -3.72
C PRO A 13 -0.34 -1.33 -3.00
N PRO A 14 -0.48 -2.60 -3.41
CA PRO A 14 0.24 -3.71 -2.76
C PRO A 14 1.75 -3.59 -2.88
N LEU A 15 2.25 -3.05 -4.00
CA LEU A 15 3.68 -2.85 -4.24
C LEU A 15 4.24 -1.73 -3.35
N GLY A 16 3.49 -0.64 -3.18
CA GLY A 16 3.88 0.45 -2.26
C GLY A 16 4.00 -0.05 -0.82
N VAL A 17 3.02 -0.85 -0.36
CA VAL A 17 3.04 -1.48 0.97
C VAL A 17 4.16 -2.50 1.08
N PHE A 18 4.35 -3.37 0.10
CA PHE A 18 5.42 -4.36 0.07
C PHE A 18 6.80 -3.71 0.21
N LEU A 19 7.04 -2.60 -0.50
CA LEU A 19 8.30 -1.87 -0.38
C LEU A 19 8.47 -1.21 1.00
N GLN A 20 7.39 -0.83 1.69
CA GLN A 20 7.43 -0.22 3.03
C GLN A 20 7.67 -1.24 4.15
N VAL A 21 6.95 -2.36 4.13
CA VAL A 21 6.87 -3.31 5.26
C VAL A 21 7.24 -4.75 4.89
N GLY A 22 7.54 -5.03 3.62
CA GLY A 22 7.82 -6.39 3.13
C GLY A 22 6.57 -7.25 2.98
N ILE A 23 6.76 -8.58 2.91
CA ILE A 23 5.66 -9.55 2.95
C ILE A 23 5.23 -9.73 4.40
N GLY A 24 4.11 -9.11 4.76
CA GLY A 24 3.55 -9.20 6.11
C GLY A 24 2.04 -9.04 6.10
N LYS A 25 1.44 -8.96 7.30
CA LYS A 25 -0.01 -8.81 7.46
C LYS A 25 -0.57 -7.60 6.70
N HIS A 26 0.13 -6.47 6.72
CA HIS A 26 -0.26 -5.25 6.01
C HIS A 26 -0.28 -5.43 4.49
N PHE A 27 0.64 -6.21 3.91
CA PHE A 27 0.66 -6.51 2.48
C PHE A 27 -0.58 -7.32 2.05
N TRP A 28 -0.90 -8.38 2.81
CA TRP A 28 -2.08 -9.20 2.57
C TRP A 28 -3.39 -8.43 2.77
N ILE A 29 -3.48 -7.59 3.81
CA ILE A 29 -4.63 -6.70 4.03
C ILE A 29 -4.78 -5.75 2.85
N ASN A 30 -3.69 -5.18 2.35
CA ASN A 30 -3.75 -4.27 1.21
C ASN A 30 -4.21 -4.98 -0.07
N ILE A 31 -3.76 -6.21 -0.33
CA ILE A 31 -4.26 -7.03 -1.44
C ILE A 31 -5.77 -7.23 -1.34
N ILE A 32 -6.28 -7.66 -0.17
CA ILE A 32 -7.71 -7.90 0.03
C ILE A 32 -8.51 -6.60 -0.16
N LEU A 33 -8.02 -5.49 0.40
CA LEU A 33 -8.65 -4.18 0.22
C LEU A 33 -8.67 -3.76 -1.25
N THR A 34 -7.57 -3.94 -1.98
CA THR A 34 -7.46 -3.59 -3.41
C THR A 34 -8.41 -4.42 -4.28
N ILE A 35 -8.65 -5.68 -3.91
CA ILE A 35 -9.61 -6.57 -4.58
C ILE A 35 -11.06 -6.19 -4.24
N LEU A 36 -11.35 -5.82 -2.99
CA LEU A 36 -12.68 -5.37 -2.55
C LEU A 36 -13.01 -3.94 -3.03
N GLY A 37 -11.99 -3.14 -3.34
CA GLY A 37 -12.12 -1.80 -3.89
C GLY A 37 -10.76 -1.12 -4.02
N TYR A 38 -10.48 -0.55 -5.18
CA TYR A 38 -9.19 0.10 -5.43
C TYR A 38 -8.89 1.25 -4.45
N ILE A 39 -9.92 2.05 -4.13
CA ILE A 39 -9.83 3.21 -3.24
C ILE A 39 -9.39 2.84 -1.81
N PRO A 40 -10.04 1.89 -1.09
CA PRO A 40 -9.57 1.50 0.24
C PRO A 40 -8.16 0.89 0.23
N GLY A 41 -7.75 0.23 -0.85
CA GLY A 41 -6.37 -0.21 -1.06
C GLY A 41 -5.37 0.96 -1.05
N ILE A 42 -5.65 2.04 -1.80
CA ILE A 42 -4.81 3.25 -1.82
C ILE A 42 -4.74 3.90 -0.44
N VAL A 43 -5.88 4.10 0.22
CA VAL A 43 -5.94 4.75 1.54
C VAL A 43 -5.11 3.98 2.56
N HIS A 44 -5.23 2.65 2.59
CA HIS A 44 -4.43 1.82 3.47
C HIS A 44 -2.93 1.88 3.12
N ALA A 45 -2.59 1.88 1.83
CA ALA A 45 -1.19 1.95 1.39
C ALA A 45 -0.53 3.27 1.80
N VAL A 46 -1.21 4.40 1.58
CA VAL A 46 -0.74 5.73 2.00
C VAL A 46 -0.62 5.82 3.52
N TRP A 47 -1.59 5.27 4.27
CA TRP A 47 -1.51 5.24 5.74
C TRP A 47 -0.32 4.43 6.25
N VAL A 48 -0.03 3.27 5.65
CA VAL A 48 1.13 2.44 6.02
C VAL A 48 2.45 3.15 5.71
N ILE A 49 2.52 3.89 4.60
CA ILE A 49 3.70 4.68 4.24
C ILE A 49 3.86 5.88 5.19
N ALA A 50 2.77 6.59 5.51
CA ALA A 50 2.82 7.78 6.36
C ALA A 50 3.05 7.46 7.85
N LYS A 51 2.67 6.26 8.32
CA LYS A 51 2.79 5.85 9.72
C LYS A 51 4.20 5.39 10.12
N LYS A 52 5.07 5.09 9.15
CA LYS A 52 6.39 4.50 9.38
C LYS A 52 7.46 5.43 8.85
#